data_AF-A0A0D7BGB7-F1
#
_entry.id   AF-A0A0D7BGB7-F1
#
_cell.length_a   1.000
_cell.length_b   1.000
_cell.length_c   1.000
_cell.angle_alpha   90.00
_cell.angle_beta   90.00
_cell.angle_gamma   90.00
#
_symmetry.space_group_name_H-M   'P 1'
#
loop_
_entity.id
_entity.type
_entity.pdbx_description
1 polymer ?
#
loop_
_entity_poly.entity_id
_entity_poly.type
_entity_poly.pdbx_seq_one_letter_code
_entity_poly.pdbx_strand_id
1 'polypeptide(L)'
;MGSLSPEGPSWPSLYNPGLELLNIDHREPEQPGGVYLHEYGEIFAFTFYWSLVFCLPVYFLCSSAAFFNVVFPGRRTAKDGDDWELRPLGGTERPPRRTNERRSRLTFAVIVTFVFLCTSLLAALVGATISSLIMLALFRSGNYHISTWIPFLAAIIQVLIGLMNSWPSVINFI
;
A
#
# COMPACT_ATOMS: atom_id res chain seq x y z
N MET A 1 -19.66 42.72 -12.63
CA MET A 1 -20.36 41.55 -12.09
C MET A 1 -19.92 40.32 -12.87
N GLY A 2 -18.84 39.68 -12.42
CA GLY A 2 -18.36 38.39 -12.91
C GLY A 2 -18.27 37.47 -11.70
N SER A 3 -18.92 36.31 -11.79
CA SER A 3 -19.19 35.37 -10.70
C SER A 3 -17.94 34.91 -9.95
N LEU A 4 -17.94 35.07 -8.63
CA LEU A 4 -17.07 34.35 -7.70
C LEU A 4 -17.45 32.86 -7.76
N SER A 5 -16.63 32.01 -8.38
CA SER A 5 -16.78 30.56 -8.19
C SER A 5 -16.29 30.22 -6.78
N PRO A 6 -17.15 29.70 -5.88
CA PRO A 6 -16.79 29.35 -4.51
C PRO A 6 -16.15 27.95 -4.41
N GLU A 7 -15.70 27.39 -5.53
CA GLU A 7 -15.22 26.01 -5.59
C GLU A 7 -13.70 25.99 -5.45
N GLY A 8 -13.24 25.77 -4.21
CA GLY A 8 -11.92 25.17 -4.00
C GLY A 8 -11.80 23.86 -4.78
N PRO A 9 -10.58 23.38 -5.08
CA PRO A 9 -10.38 22.21 -5.92
C PRO A 9 -11.11 21.00 -5.34
N SER A 10 -11.73 20.20 -6.22
CA SER A 10 -12.59 19.07 -5.83
C SER A 10 -11.84 18.09 -4.94
N TRP A 11 -12.42 17.76 -3.79
CA TRP A 11 -11.86 16.76 -2.88
C TRP A 11 -11.77 15.38 -3.57
N PRO A 12 -10.68 14.60 -3.38
CA PRO A 12 -9.42 14.92 -2.72
C PRO A 12 -8.40 15.48 -3.74
N SER A 13 -7.98 16.72 -3.56
CA SER A 13 -6.97 17.34 -4.44
C SER A 13 -5.96 18.16 -3.64
N LEU A 14 -4.76 18.28 -4.20
CA LEU A 14 -3.70 19.11 -3.68
C LEU A 14 -3.75 20.45 -4.43
N TYR A 15 -3.86 21.56 -3.70
CA TYR A 15 -3.71 22.89 -4.30
C TYR A 15 -2.25 23.19 -4.61
N ASN A 16 -1.98 24.22 -5.41
CA ASN A 16 -0.61 24.56 -5.83
C ASN A 16 0.31 24.85 -4.61
N PRO A 17 1.40 24.08 -4.40
CA PRO A 17 2.27 24.25 -3.23
C PRO A 17 3.08 25.55 -3.29
N GLY A 18 3.22 26.14 -4.48
CA GLY A 18 3.87 27.43 -4.66
C GLY A 18 3.18 28.57 -3.92
N LEU A 19 1.88 28.43 -3.59
CA LEU A 19 1.14 29.42 -2.81
C LEU A 19 1.59 29.47 -1.34
N GLU A 20 2.14 28.38 -0.80
CA GLU A 20 2.67 28.33 0.56
C GLU A 20 4.19 28.49 0.62
N LEU A 21 4.92 28.08 -0.41
CA LEU A 21 6.37 28.13 -0.42
C LEU A 21 6.96 29.45 -0.94
N LEU A 22 6.25 30.17 -1.81
CA LEU A 22 6.75 31.37 -2.48
C LEU A 22 5.96 32.59 -1.98
N ASN A 23 6.64 33.55 -1.35
CA ASN A 23 6.09 34.76 -0.68
C ASN A 23 5.38 34.54 0.68
N ILE A 24 6.13 34.04 1.66
CA ILE A 24 5.67 33.88 3.06
C ILE A 24 5.65 35.22 3.82
N ASP A 25 6.39 36.23 3.36
CA ASP A 25 6.50 37.51 4.07
C ASP A 25 5.19 38.33 4.01
N HIS A 26 4.70 38.69 5.20
CA HIS A 26 3.60 39.63 5.47
C HIS A 26 2.20 39.21 4.99
N ARG A 27 1.91 37.91 4.84
CA ARG A 27 0.55 37.44 4.52
C ARG A 27 -0.17 36.82 5.71
N GLU A 28 -1.49 36.79 5.60
CA GLU A 28 -2.37 36.10 6.54
C GLU A 28 -2.12 34.58 6.52
N PRO A 29 -2.38 33.87 7.63
CA PRO A 29 -2.15 32.42 7.74
C PRO A 29 -2.99 31.59 6.76
N GLU A 30 -4.12 32.13 6.29
CA GLU A 30 -4.92 31.55 5.23
C GLU A 30 -4.59 32.23 3.88
N GLN A 31 -4.14 31.43 2.90
CA GLN A 31 -3.86 31.95 1.57
C GLN A 31 -5.11 31.86 0.66
N PRO A 32 -5.41 32.89 -0.14
CA PRO A 32 -6.49 32.82 -1.12
C PRO A 32 -6.17 31.74 -2.16
N GLY A 33 -6.98 30.67 -2.18
CA GLY A 33 -6.79 29.48 -3.03
C GLY A 33 -6.13 28.29 -2.34
N GLY A 34 -5.72 28.42 -1.08
CA GLY A 34 -5.35 27.30 -0.21
C GLY A 34 -6.58 26.50 0.24
N VAL A 35 -6.40 25.20 0.46
CA VAL A 35 -7.43 24.33 1.03
C VAL A 35 -6.90 23.78 2.35
N TYR A 36 -7.62 24.06 3.44
CA TYR A 36 -7.22 23.67 4.78
C TYR A 36 -8.21 22.68 5.38
N LEU A 37 -7.68 21.72 6.12
CA LEU A 37 -8.44 20.67 6.77
C LEU A 37 -8.56 21.01 8.26
N HIS A 38 -9.78 21.03 8.77
CA HIS A 38 -10.05 21.38 10.18
C HIS A 38 -10.64 20.23 10.95
N GLU A 39 -11.44 19.41 10.28
CA GLU A 39 -12.12 18.29 10.90
C GLU A 39 -11.27 17.03 10.85
N TYR A 40 -11.25 16.30 11.98
CA TYR A 40 -10.55 15.02 12.06
C TYR A 40 -10.97 14.04 10.96
N GLY A 41 -12.26 14.01 10.63
CA GLY A 41 -12.80 13.12 9.59
C GLY A 41 -12.18 13.40 8.22
N GLU A 42 -12.01 14.67 7.86
CA GLU A 42 -11.41 15.07 6.60
C GLU A 42 -9.90 14.79 6.56
N ILE A 43 -9.20 15.09 7.65
CA ILE A 43 -7.76 14.82 7.80
C ILE A 43 -7.50 13.32 7.68
N PHE A 44 -8.30 12.50 8.38
CA PHE A 44 -8.21 11.05 8.31
C PHE A 44 -8.53 10.52 6.92
N ALA A 45 -9.66 10.92 6.32
CA ALA A 45 -10.09 10.43 5.01
C ALA A 45 -9.05 10.79 3.93
N PHE A 46 -8.50 12.01 3.99
CA PHE A 46 -7.46 12.45 3.07
C PHE A 46 -6.16 11.67 3.26
N THR A 47 -5.67 11.52 4.50
CA THR A 47 -4.47 10.73 4.81
C THR A 47 -4.64 9.27 4.39
N PHE A 48 -5.81 8.69 4.65
CA PHE A 48 -6.15 7.31 4.30
C PHE A 48 -6.21 7.11 2.78
N TYR A 49 -6.85 8.03 2.05
CA TYR A 49 -6.89 8.01 0.59
C TYR A 49 -5.48 7.98 -0.01
N TRP A 50 -4.60 8.91 0.38
CA TRP A 50 -3.24 8.95 -0.15
C TRP A 50 -2.40 7.76 0.30
N SER A 51 -2.60 7.28 1.54
CA SER A 51 -1.96 6.06 2.02
C SER A 51 -2.36 4.85 1.17
N LEU A 52 -3.62 4.72 0.77
CA LEU A 52 -4.06 3.67 -0.15
C LEU A 52 -3.44 3.83 -1.54
N VAL A 53 -3.42 5.04 -2.09
CA VAL A 53 -2.83 5.31 -3.40
C VAL A 53 -1.35 4.92 -3.45
N PHE A 54 -0.59 5.16 -2.38
CA PHE A 54 0.83 4.80 -2.34
C PHE A 54 1.10 3.35 -1.90
N CYS A 55 0.30 2.79 -0.97
CA CYS A 55 0.49 1.42 -0.52
C CYS A 55 0.02 0.40 -1.56
N LEU A 56 -1.18 0.56 -2.13
CA LEU A 56 -1.79 -0.47 -2.99
C LEU A 56 -0.91 -0.90 -4.16
N PRO A 57 -0.26 0.00 -4.93
CA PRO A 57 0.60 -0.41 -6.05
C PRO A 57 1.81 -1.23 -5.58
N VAL A 58 2.43 -0.83 -4.47
CA VAL A 58 3.60 -1.52 -3.91
C VAL A 58 3.21 -2.94 -3.48
N TYR A 59 2.12 -3.08 -2.74
CA TYR A 59 1.61 -4.38 -2.31
C TYR A 59 1.10 -5.22 -3.48
N PHE A 60 0.49 -4.60 -4.49
CA PHE A 60 0.02 -5.29 -5.68
C PHE A 60 1.17 -5.85 -6.51
N LEU A 61 2.26 -5.10 -6.69
CA LEU A 61 3.46 -5.57 -7.38
C LEU A 61 4.11 -6.74 -6.63
N CYS A 62 4.26 -6.62 -5.32
CA CYS A 62 4.79 -7.69 -4.46
C CYS A 62 3.91 -8.96 -4.52
N SER A 63 2.59 -8.78 -4.40
CA SER A 63 1.62 -9.87 -4.50
C SER A 63 1.63 -10.53 -5.87
N SER A 64 1.76 -9.75 -6.94
CA SER A 64 1.85 -10.28 -8.31
C SER A 64 3.10 -11.13 -8.46
N ALA A 65 4.25 -10.68 -7.97
CA ALA A 65 5.48 -11.46 -7.99
C ALA A 65 5.36 -12.78 -7.21
N ALA A 66 4.76 -12.76 -6.02
CA ALA A 66 4.49 -13.96 -5.24
C ALA A 66 3.52 -14.92 -5.96
N PHE A 67 2.47 -14.38 -6.56
CA PHE A 67 1.50 -15.15 -7.36
C PHE A 67 2.19 -15.86 -8.53
N PHE A 68 3.01 -15.16 -9.31
CA PHE A 68 3.74 -15.77 -10.43
C PHE A 68 4.71 -16.85 -9.96
N ASN A 69 5.40 -16.64 -8.83
CA ASN A 69 6.31 -17.63 -8.25
C ASN A 69 5.58 -18.93 -7.84
N VAL A 70 4.40 -18.81 -7.24
CA VAL A 70 3.57 -19.96 -6.82
C VAL A 70 2.92 -20.69 -8.01
N VAL A 71 2.41 -19.94 -8.99
CA VAL A 71 1.68 -20.51 -10.14
C VAL A 71 2.65 -21.17 -11.12
N PHE A 72 3.84 -20.60 -11.29
CA PHE A 72 4.88 -21.10 -12.17
C PHE A 72 6.15 -21.38 -11.35
N PRO A 73 6.16 -22.41 -10.48
CA PRO A 73 7.40 -22.81 -9.83
C PRO A 73 8.40 -23.12 -10.94
N GLY A 74 9.56 -22.44 -10.92
CA GLY A 74 10.63 -22.68 -11.88
C GLY A 74 10.86 -24.19 -11.98
N ARG A 75 11.00 -24.71 -13.21
CA ARG A 75 11.30 -26.12 -13.44
C ARG A 75 12.48 -26.47 -12.56
N ARG A 76 12.24 -27.11 -11.41
CA ARG A 76 13.28 -27.83 -10.70
C ARG A 76 13.73 -28.83 -11.74
N THR A 77 14.94 -28.63 -12.27
CA THR A 77 15.66 -29.65 -13.01
C THR A 77 15.68 -30.82 -12.06
N ALA A 78 14.71 -31.72 -12.22
CA ALA A 78 14.76 -33.01 -11.60
C ALA A 78 16.10 -33.56 -12.05
N LYS A 79 17.07 -33.65 -11.14
CA LYS A 79 18.05 -34.71 -11.21
C LYS A 79 17.24 -35.99 -11.02
N ASP A 80 16.57 -36.37 -12.10
CA ASP A 80 15.87 -37.62 -12.31
C ASP A 80 16.99 -38.64 -12.59
N GLY A 81 17.71 -38.97 -11.52
CA GLY A 81 19.00 -39.65 -11.59
C GLY A 81 19.03 -41.01 -10.92
N ASP A 82 18.32 -41.22 -9.82
CA ASP A 82 18.58 -42.39 -8.95
C ASP A 82 17.31 -42.98 -8.30
N ASP A 83 16.21 -43.21 -9.04
CA ASP A 83 15.03 -43.88 -8.44
C ASP A 83 14.23 -44.76 -9.43
N TRP A 84 14.92 -45.44 -10.35
CA TRP A 84 14.33 -46.56 -11.11
C TRP A 84 14.63 -47.93 -10.50
N GLU A 85 15.10 -48.00 -9.26
CA GLU A 85 15.29 -49.28 -8.56
C GLU A 85 13.94 -49.95 -8.24
N LEU A 86 13.54 -50.84 -9.17
CA LEU A 86 12.87 -52.13 -8.94
C LEU A 86 11.58 -52.10 -8.11
N ARG A 87 10.48 -51.63 -8.72
CA ARG A 87 9.12 -52.00 -8.25
C ARG A 87 8.81 -53.46 -8.62
N PRO A 88 8.45 -54.33 -7.66
CA PRO A 88 8.06 -55.71 -7.96
C PRO A 88 6.71 -55.76 -8.69
N LEU A 89 6.63 -56.58 -9.74
CA LEU A 89 5.52 -56.77 -10.69
C LEU A 89 4.26 -57.46 -10.10
N GLY A 90 3.93 -57.22 -8.83
CA GLY A 90 2.90 -58.00 -8.12
C GLY A 90 2.01 -57.14 -7.23
N GLY A 91 1.24 -56.22 -7.82
CA GLY A 91 0.23 -55.47 -7.08
C GLY A 91 -0.66 -54.66 -8.00
N THR A 92 -1.95 -55.00 -8.05
CA THR A 92 -3.02 -54.19 -8.66
C THR A 92 -3.29 -52.94 -7.84
N GLU A 93 -2.26 -52.13 -7.56
CA GLU A 93 -2.43 -50.83 -6.95
C GLU A 93 -2.78 -49.82 -8.03
N ARG A 94 -4.04 -49.36 -8.00
CA ARG A 94 -4.49 -48.24 -8.83
C ARG A 94 -3.52 -47.07 -8.65
N PRO A 95 -3.03 -46.43 -9.73
CA PRO A 95 -2.14 -45.29 -9.58
C PRO A 95 -2.80 -44.26 -8.66
N PRO A 96 -2.05 -43.64 -7.73
CA PRO A 96 -2.60 -42.62 -6.86
C PRO A 96 -3.27 -41.58 -7.75
N ARG A 97 -4.56 -41.33 -7.48
CA ARG A 97 -5.38 -40.38 -8.21
C ARG A 97 -4.62 -39.05 -8.19
N ARG A 98 -4.03 -38.64 -9.32
CA ARG A 98 -3.33 -37.35 -9.45
C ARG A 98 -4.33 -36.24 -9.14
N THR A 99 -4.38 -35.83 -7.88
CA THR A 99 -5.19 -34.70 -7.43
C THR A 99 -4.66 -33.50 -8.18
N ASN A 100 -5.52 -32.80 -8.92
CA ASN A 100 -5.15 -31.67 -9.78
C ASN A 100 -4.27 -30.64 -9.03
N GLU A 101 -2.95 -30.80 -9.08
CA GLU A 101 -1.98 -29.93 -8.42
C GLU A 101 -2.15 -28.47 -8.87
N ARG A 102 -2.53 -28.29 -10.14
CA ARG A 102 -2.76 -26.98 -10.75
C ARG A 102 -3.94 -26.22 -10.13
N ARG A 103 -4.99 -26.92 -9.68
CA ARG A 103 -6.18 -26.30 -9.05
C ARG A 103 -5.88 -25.87 -7.62
N SER A 104 -5.12 -26.67 -6.88
CA SER A 104 -4.67 -26.31 -5.51
C SER A 104 -3.72 -25.10 -5.50
N ARG A 105 -2.81 -25.03 -6.49
CA ARG A 105 -1.86 -23.90 -6.63
C ARG A 105 -2.55 -22.56 -6.92
N LEU A 106 -3.58 -22.56 -7.78
CA LEU A 106 -4.32 -21.34 -8.08
C LEU A 106 -5.09 -20.84 -6.85
N THR A 107 -5.79 -21.73 -6.14
CA THR A 107 -6.49 -21.37 -4.90
C THR A 107 -5.51 -20.82 -3.86
N PHE A 108 -4.34 -21.44 -3.69
CA PHE A 108 -3.31 -20.96 -2.77
C PHE A 108 -2.80 -19.56 -3.18
N ALA A 109 -2.49 -19.34 -4.47
CA ALA A 109 -2.01 -18.05 -4.96
C ALA A 109 -3.04 -16.92 -4.81
N VAL A 110 -4.33 -17.22 -5.01
CA VAL A 110 -5.43 -16.27 -4.77
C VAL A 110 -5.57 -15.93 -3.28
N ILE A 111 -5.47 -16.92 -2.40
CA ILE A 111 -5.49 -16.70 -0.94
C ILE A 111 -4.33 -15.80 -0.52
N VAL A 112 -3.11 -16.08 -0.99
CA VAL A 112 -1.94 -15.26 -0.71
C VAL A 112 -2.18 -13.82 -1.17
N THR A 113 -2.67 -13.63 -2.40
CA THR A 113 -2.99 -12.30 -2.93
C THR A 113 -4.00 -11.56 -2.07
N PHE A 114 -5.06 -12.24 -1.65
CA PHE A 114 -6.07 -11.66 -0.78
C PHE A 114 -5.52 -11.27 0.59
N VAL A 115 -4.68 -12.11 1.20
CA VAL A 115 -4.02 -11.79 2.48
C VAL A 115 -3.10 -10.57 2.35
N PHE A 116 -2.34 -10.46 1.25
CA PHE A 116 -1.50 -9.29 0.97
C PHE A 116 -2.33 -8.00 0.80
N LEU A 117 -3.48 -8.07 0.13
CA LEU A 117 -4.38 -6.93 0.00
C LEU A 117 -5.00 -6.53 1.34
N CYS A 118 -5.46 -7.50 2.14
CA CYS A 118 -6.02 -7.23 3.48
C CYS A 118 -4.97 -6.64 4.43
N THR A 119 -3.74 -7.16 4.41
CA THR A 119 -2.65 -6.62 5.22
C THR A 119 -2.26 -5.21 4.78
N SER A 120 -2.26 -4.91 3.47
CA SER A 120 -2.07 -3.55 2.95
C SER A 120 -3.17 -2.59 3.45
N LEU A 121 -4.43 -3.03 3.45
CA LEU A 121 -5.55 -2.21 3.91
C LEU A 121 -5.41 -1.90 5.42
N LEU A 122 -5.09 -2.92 6.22
CA LEU A 122 -4.87 -2.75 7.66
C LEU A 122 -3.69 -1.82 7.95
N ALA A 123 -2.57 -1.98 7.22
CA ALA A 123 -1.41 -1.11 7.37
C ALA A 123 -1.74 0.35 7.02
N ALA A 124 -2.46 0.58 5.92
CA ALA A 124 -2.91 1.92 5.53
C ALA A 124 -3.89 2.52 6.55
N LEU A 125 -4.81 1.71 7.10
CA LEU A 125 -5.78 2.15 8.10
C LEU A 125 -5.10 2.57 9.41
N VAL A 126 -4.24 1.70 9.95
CA VAL A 126 -3.48 1.98 11.18
C VAL A 126 -2.59 3.21 10.98
N GLY A 127 -1.90 3.27 9.83
CA GLY A 127 -1.06 4.39 9.45
C GLY A 127 -1.78 5.72 9.38
N ALA A 128 -2.87 5.76 8.64
CA ALA A 128 -3.68 6.96 8.49
C ALA A 128 -4.28 7.39 9.84
N THR A 129 -4.70 6.44 10.68
CA THR A 129 -5.25 6.75 12.01
C THR A 129 -4.20 7.39 12.91
N ILE A 130 -3.00 6.81 12.98
CA ILE A 130 -1.93 7.34 13.83
C ILE A 130 -1.48 8.72 13.31
N SER A 131 -1.24 8.85 12.01
CA SER A 131 -0.80 10.11 11.39
C SER A 131 -1.85 11.21 11.53
N SER A 132 -3.14 10.92 11.33
CA SER A 132 -4.20 11.92 11.47
C SER A 132 -4.39 12.39 12.91
N LEU A 133 -4.26 11.49 13.89
CA LEU A 133 -4.30 11.85 15.31
C LEU A 133 -3.12 12.74 15.71
N ILE A 134 -1.91 12.42 15.24
CA ILE A 134 -0.72 13.25 15.50
C ILE A 134 -0.89 14.65 14.90
N MET A 135 -1.35 14.76 13.66
CA MET A 135 -1.59 16.05 13.01
C MET A 135 -2.66 16.86 13.74
N LEU A 136 -3.79 16.23 14.08
CA LEU A 136 -4.85 16.89 14.80
C LEU A 136 -4.34 17.44 16.15
N ALA A 137 -3.61 16.62 16.92
CA ALA A 137 -3.08 17.02 18.21
C ALA A 137 -2.08 18.19 18.07
N LEU A 138 -1.14 18.07 17.12
CA LEU A 138 -0.09 19.07 16.91
C LEU A 138 -0.67 20.41 16.47
N PHE A 139 -1.50 20.42 15.43
CA PHE A 139 -2.01 21.66 14.85
C PHE A 139 -3.07 22.33 15.71
N ARG A 140 -3.89 21.53 16.42
CA ARG A 140 -4.83 22.07 17.41
C ARG A 140 -4.11 22.67 18.61
N SER A 141 -2.95 22.13 19.01
CA SER A 141 -2.15 22.72 20.10
C SER A 141 -1.53 24.07 19.72
N GLY A 142 -1.21 24.27 18.44
CA GLY A 142 -0.62 25.50 17.92
C GLY A 142 -1.62 26.51 17.37
N ASN A 143 -2.93 26.22 17.39
CA ASN A 143 -3.96 26.99 16.67
C ASN A 143 -3.58 27.25 15.19
N TYR A 144 -2.99 26.23 14.54
CA TYR A 144 -2.56 26.30 13.15
C TYR A 144 -3.56 25.61 12.22
N HIS A 145 -3.61 26.07 10.97
CA HIS A 145 -4.42 25.49 9.90
C HIS A 145 -3.64 24.34 9.23
N ILE A 146 -4.30 23.22 8.93
CA ILE A 146 -3.64 22.04 8.32
C ILE A 146 -3.77 22.13 6.80
N SER A 147 -2.69 22.45 6.12
CA SER A 147 -2.54 22.33 4.66
C SER A 147 -2.76 20.90 4.18
N THR A 148 -3.43 20.69 3.05
CA THR A 148 -3.57 19.37 2.42
C THR A 148 -2.23 18.71 2.06
N TRP A 149 -1.15 19.48 1.96
CA TRP A 149 0.20 18.95 1.69
C TRP A 149 0.76 18.15 2.86
N ILE A 150 0.39 18.50 4.09
CA ILE A 150 0.89 17.83 5.30
C ILE A 150 0.46 16.35 5.36
N PRO A 151 -0.83 16.00 5.29
CA PRO A 151 -1.25 14.59 5.30
C PRO A 151 -0.76 13.81 4.07
N PHE A 152 -0.60 14.48 2.92
CA PHE A 152 0.01 13.88 1.74
C PHE A 152 1.48 13.49 1.96
N LEU A 153 2.30 14.41 2.49
CA LEU A 153 3.70 14.15 2.81
C LEU A 153 3.85 13.06 3.87
N ALA A 154 2.98 13.05 4.88
CA ALA A 154 2.98 12.00 5.89
C ALA A 154 2.68 10.61 5.30
N ALA A 155 1.74 10.51 4.35
CA ALA A 155 1.48 9.27 3.64
C ALA A 155 2.71 8.79 2.85
N ILE A 156 3.43 9.71 2.18
CA ILE A 156 4.68 9.39 1.48
C ILE A 156 5.74 8.88 2.47
N ILE A 157 6.01 9.64 3.54
CA ILE A 157 7.00 9.28 4.55
C ILE A 157 6.68 7.91 5.14
N GLN A 158 5.41 7.65 5.44
CA GLN A 158 4.99 6.37 5.97
C GLN A 158 5.28 5.21 5.02
N VAL A 159 5.02 5.35 3.73
CA VAL A 159 5.35 4.32 2.74
C VAL A 159 6.86 4.15 2.59
N LEU A 160 7.63 5.24 2.61
CA LEU A 160 9.10 5.18 2.58
C LEU A 160 9.68 4.47 3.80
N ILE A 161 9.14 4.70 5.00
CA ILE A 161 9.53 3.97 6.20
C ILE A 161 9.20 2.48 6.06
N GLY A 162 8.02 2.15 5.52
CA GLY A 162 7.63 0.77 5.23
C GLY A 162 8.60 0.08 4.26
N LEU A 163 8.99 0.76 3.19
CA LEU A 163 9.99 0.27 2.23
C LEU A 163 11.37 0.11 2.88
N MET A 164 11.80 1.07 3.69
CA MET A 164 13.09 0.99 4.38
C MET A 164 13.13 -0.18 5.38
N ASN A 165 12.05 -0.42 6.11
CA ASN A 165 11.93 -1.56 7.03
C ASN A 165 11.91 -2.92 6.33
N SER A 166 11.58 -2.97 5.03
CA SER A 166 11.66 -4.21 4.25
C SER A 166 13.09 -4.58 3.83
N TRP A 167 14.01 -3.60 3.80
CA TRP A 167 15.40 -3.78 3.34
C TRP A 167 16.23 -4.78 4.16
N PRO A 168 16.18 -4.81 5.52
CA PRO A 168 16.89 -5.83 6.31
C PRO A 168 16.42 -7.25 5.99
N SER A 169 15.16 -7.44 5.60
CA SER A 169 14.63 -8.75 5.25
C SER A 169 15.16 -9.26 3.91
N VAL A 170 15.52 -8.36 2.99
CA VAL A 170 16.10 -8.73 1.68
C VAL A 170 17.56 -9.10 1.82
N ILE A 171 18.33 -8.37 2.64
CA ILE A 171 19.75 -8.68 2.87
C ILE A 171 19.91 -10.03 3.59
N ASN A 172 19.04 -10.37 4.55
CA ASN A 172 19.12 -11.68 5.22
C ASN A 172 18.71 -12.87 4.31
N PHE A 173 18.18 -12.60 3.12
CA PHE A 173 17.78 -13.63 2.15
C PHE A 173 18.83 -13.86 1.04
N ILE A 174 19.80 -12.95 0.89
CA ILE A 174 20.98 -13.07 0.02
C ILE A 174 22.15 -13.65 0.81
#